data_AF-A0A9Q3JHB4-F1
#
_entry.id   AF-A0A9Q3JHB4-F1
#
_cell.length_a   1.000
_cell.length_b   1.000
_cell.length_c   1.000
_cell.angle_alpha   90.00
_cell.angle_beta   90.00
_cell.angle_gamma   90.00
#
_symmetry.space_group_name_H-M   'P 1'
#
loop_
_entity.id
_entity.type
_entity.pdbx_description
1 polymer ?
#
loop_
_entity_poly.entity_id
_entity_poly.type
_entity_poly.pdbx_seq_one_letter_code
_entity_poly.pdbx_strand_id
1 'polypeptide(L)'
;MPLIKELKELWKGYHFSPTSTGPSGSFIHVAILTAIADVVAMRKLTGFISHSGNHFCNFCPIHKAQIEEIGPQFHYTHSYQNHQSTISKWLWESRQQRKEISSEYGVRYSILEDLQYWDAIRMDNLDIMHNLIIGILKDHEAFKL
;
A
#
# COMPACT_ATOMS: atom_id res chain seq x y z
N MET A 1 -12.80 1.06 -12.29
CA MET A 1 -12.36 -0.34 -12.43
C MET A 1 -13.45 -1.26 -11.90
N PRO A 2 -13.87 -2.32 -12.61
CA PRO A 2 -14.97 -3.20 -12.18
C PRO A 2 -14.76 -3.78 -10.77
N LEU A 3 -13.57 -4.31 -10.49
CA LEU A 3 -13.23 -4.93 -9.20
C LEU A 3 -13.44 -4.01 -7.98
N ILE A 4 -13.01 -2.74 -8.05
CA ILE A 4 -13.16 -1.81 -6.91
C ILE A 4 -14.63 -1.48 -6.66
N LYS A 5 -15.45 -1.40 -7.72
CA LYS A 5 -16.89 -1.21 -7.57
C LYS A 5 -17.54 -2.44 -6.92
N GLU A 6 -17.17 -3.64 -7.35
CA GLU A 6 -17.66 -4.89 -6.75
C GLU A 6 -17.27 -5.02 -5.29
N LEU A 7 -16.01 -4.73 -4.94
CA LEU A 7 -15.54 -4.74 -3.55
C LEU A 7 -16.26 -3.71 -2.67
N LYS A 8 -16.61 -2.54 -3.22
CA LYS A 8 -17.44 -1.54 -2.52
C LYS A 8 -18.84 -2.08 -2.23
N GLU A 9 -19.46 -2.80 -3.16
CA GLU A 9 -20.78 -3.41 -2.94
C GLU A 9 -20.71 -4.58 -1.96
N LEU A 10 -19.73 -5.47 -2.10
CA LEU A 10 -19.53 -6.60 -1.20
C LEU A 10 -19.16 -6.15 0.23
N TRP A 11 -18.56 -4.97 0.39
CA TRP A 11 -18.31 -4.39 1.70
C TRP A 11 -19.58 -3.93 2.41
N LYS A 12 -20.59 -3.44 1.67
CA LYS A 12 -21.92 -3.14 2.22
C LYS A 12 -22.64 -4.42 2.68
N GLY A 13 -22.26 -5.55 2.07
CA GLY A 13 -22.76 -6.87 2.37
C GLY A 13 -23.64 -7.42 1.24
N TYR A 14 -23.58 -8.74 1.04
CA TYR A 14 -24.32 -9.43 -0.02
C TYR A 14 -25.04 -10.65 0.54
N HIS A 15 -26.30 -10.82 0.15
CA HIS A 15 -27.12 -11.96 0.54
C HIS A 15 -27.06 -13.06 -0.52
N PHE A 16 -26.41 -14.16 -0.18
CA PHE A 16 -26.41 -15.37 -0.99
C PHE A 16 -27.74 -16.09 -0.89
N SER A 17 -28.24 -16.59 -2.02
CA SER A 17 -29.43 -17.42 -2.05
C SER A 17 -29.26 -18.68 -1.20
N PRO A 18 -30.37 -19.24 -0.68
CA PRO A 18 -30.34 -20.52 0.01
C PRO A 18 -29.57 -21.59 -0.74
N THR A 19 -28.72 -22.32 -0.01
CA THR A 19 -28.00 -23.50 -0.52
C THR A 19 -28.50 -24.73 0.21
N SER A 20 -28.18 -25.92 -0.29
CA SER A 20 -28.54 -27.18 0.39
C SER A 20 -28.03 -27.26 1.83
N THR A 21 -26.94 -26.56 2.16
CA THR A 21 -26.33 -26.49 3.49
C THR A 21 -26.74 -25.24 4.29
N GLY A 22 -27.45 -24.30 3.66
CA GLY A 22 -27.89 -23.04 4.27
C GLY A 22 -29.26 -22.62 3.76
N PRO A 23 -30.36 -23.20 4.29
CA PRO A 23 -31.72 -23.00 3.78
C PRO A 23 -32.24 -21.55 3.91
N SER A 24 -31.65 -20.76 4.80
CA SER A 24 -31.97 -19.34 4.99
C SER A 24 -31.12 -18.40 4.11
N GLY A 25 -30.22 -18.94 3.29
CA GLY A 25 -29.19 -18.15 2.64
C GLY A 25 -28.09 -17.73 3.62
N SER A 26 -27.21 -16.82 3.20
CA SER A 26 -26.15 -16.29 4.05
C SER A 26 -25.83 -14.86 3.66
N PHE A 27 -25.70 -13.99 4.66
CA PHE A 27 -25.26 -12.62 4.47
C PHE A 27 -23.77 -12.52 4.80
N ILE A 28 -22.97 -12.05 3.84
CA ILE A 28 -21.52 -11.91 4.05
C ILE A 28 -21.05 -10.51 3.67
N HIS A 29 -19.92 -10.12 4.27
CA HIS A 29 -19.13 -8.97 3.84
C HIS A 29 -17.81 -9.47 3.26
N VAL A 30 -17.30 -8.79 2.24
CA VAL A 30 -15.97 -9.07 1.68
C VAL A 30 -15.09 -7.83 1.81
N ALA A 31 -13.88 -8.05 2.31
CA ALA A 31 -12.83 -7.04 2.38
C ALA A 31 -11.49 -7.64 1.96
N ILE A 32 -10.66 -6.83 1.33
CA ILE A 32 -9.23 -7.14 1.20
C ILE A 32 -8.61 -6.97 2.59
N LEU A 33 -7.88 -7.96 3.08
CA LEU A 33 -7.18 -7.87 4.37
C LEU A 33 -5.76 -7.33 4.22
N THR A 34 -5.08 -7.69 3.14
CA THR A 34 -3.73 -7.24 2.85
C THR A 34 -3.41 -7.39 1.36
N ALA A 35 -2.46 -6.59 0.87
CA ALA A 35 -1.75 -6.85 -0.37
C ALA A 35 -0.37 -7.45 -0.08
N ILE A 36 0.00 -8.48 -0.84
CA ILE A 36 1.34 -9.08 -0.84
C ILE A 36 1.83 -9.09 -2.28
N ALA A 37 3.00 -8.53 -2.51
CA ALA A 37 3.68 -8.50 -3.80
C ALA A 37 5.15 -8.11 -3.62
N ASP A 38 5.94 -8.23 -4.68
CA ASP A 38 7.26 -7.59 -4.71
C ASP A 38 7.14 -6.06 -4.49
N VAL A 39 8.24 -5.42 -4.08
CA VAL A 39 8.23 -3.99 -3.70
C VAL A 39 7.81 -3.09 -4.86
N VAL A 40 8.10 -3.45 -6.12
CA VAL A 40 7.77 -2.62 -7.30
C VAL A 40 6.27 -2.69 -7.58
N ALA A 41 5.70 -3.89 -7.57
CA ALA A 41 4.27 -4.12 -7.72
C ALA A 41 3.50 -3.49 -6.55
N MET A 42 4.02 -3.63 -5.32
CA MET A 42 3.41 -3.08 -4.13
C MET A 42 3.29 -1.56 -4.20
N ARG A 43 4.38 -0.85 -4.50
CA ARG A 43 4.38 0.62 -4.67
C ARG A 43 3.37 1.09 -5.73
N LYS A 44 3.23 0.35 -6.82
CA LYS A 44 2.22 0.68 -7.85
C LYS A 44 0.80 0.48 -7.34
N LEU A 45 0.58 -0.54 -6.53
CA LEU A 45 -0.72 -0.92 -5.97
C LEU A 45 -1.14 -0.01 -4.81
N THR A 46 -0.23 0.37 -3.93
CA THR A 46 -0.49 1.18 -2.73
C THR A 46 -0.30 2.67 -2.96
N GLY A 47 0.35 3.07 -4.06
CA GLY A 47 0.58 4.47 -4.39
C GLY A 47 1.84 5.08 -3.79
N PHE A 48 2.71 4.30 -3.14
CA PHE A 48 4.05 4.75 -2.77
C PHE A 48 4.94 4.98 -4.00
N ILE A 49 5.87 5.93 -3.92
CA ILE A 49 6.81 6.21 -5.02
C ILE A 49 7.97 5.19 -5.08
N SER A 50 8.70 5.19 -6.20
CA SER A 50 9.83 4.30 -6.43
C SER A 50 11.04 4.59 -5.54
N HIS A 51 12.00 3.66 -5.52
CA HIS A 51 13.27 3.80 -4.81
C HIS A 51 14.10 5.04 -5.23
N SER A 52 13.83 5.60 -6.41
CA SER A 52 14.51 6.79 -6.92
C SER A 52 13.97 8.09 -6.29
N GLY A 53 12.86 8.01 -5.55
CA GLY A 53 12.25 9.13 -4.87
C GLY A 53 12.96 9.55 -3.59
N ASN A 54 12.58 10.71 -3.08
CA ASN A 54 13.08 11.24 -1.80
C ASN A 54 12.54 10.46 -0.60
N HIS A 55 11.27 10.04 -0.65
CA HIS A 55 10.65 9.16 0.34
C HIS A 55 10.45 7.79 -0.29
N PHE A 56 11.44 6.93 -0.14
CA PHE A 56 11.54 5.65 -0.86
C PHE A 56 10.97 4.46 -0.09
N CYS A 57 10.72 4.61 1.21
CA CYS A 57 10.24 3.53 2.06
C CYS A 57 8.71 3.57 2.21
N ASN A 58 8.07 2.40 2.06
CA ASN A 58 6.62 2.27 2.25
C ASN A 58 6.22 2.29 3.73
N PHE A 59 7.17 2.04 4.64
CA PHE A 59 6.89 1.86 6.07
C PHE A 59 7.26 3.09 6.89
N CYS A 60 8.37 3.74 6.56
CA CYS A 60 8.85 4.93 7.27
C CYS A 60 8.90 6.15 6.36
N PRO A 61 8.70 7.36 6.91
CA PRO A 61 8.76 8.61 6.17
C PRO A 61 10.19 9.15 6.06
N ILE A 62 11.21 8.28 6.04
CA ILE A 62 12.61 8.72 5.98
C ILE A 62 12.90 9.39 4.64
N HIS A 63 13.58 10.53 4.69
CA HIS A 63 14.07 11.20 3.49
C HIS A 63 15.40 10.57 3.04
N LYS A 64 15.65 10.47 1.73
CA LYS A 64 16.86 9.89 1.15
C LYS A 64 18.16 10.53 1.64
N ALA A 65 18.13 11.83 1.96
CA ALA A 65 19.26 12.55 2.54
C ALA A 65 19.66 12.04 3.94
N GLN A 66 18.76 11.31 4.61
CA GLN A 66 18.91 10.79 5.97
C GLN A 66 19.11 9.26 5.96
N ILE A 67 19.40 8.65 4.81
CA ILE A 67 19.46 7.18 4.67
C ILE A 67 20.50 6.52 5.58
N GLU A 68 21.54 7.26 5.99
CA GLU A 68 22.59 6.80 6.89
C GLU A 68 22.23 6.98 8.37
N GLU A 69 21.12 7.66 8.68
CA GLU A 69 20.68 7.87 10.06
C GLU A 69 20.04 6.59 10.61
N ILE A 70 20.71 5.94 11.57
CA ILE A 70 20.28 4.68 12.22
C ILE A 70 20.04 4.94 13.70
N GLY A 71 18.90 4.50 14.25
CA GLY A 71 18.56 4.72 15.66
C GLY A 71 17.06 4.52 16.02
N PRO A 72 16.75 4.29 17.31
CA PRO A 72 15.40 4.05 17.82
C PRO A 72 14.43 5.24 17.67
N GLN A 73 14.95 6.43 17.35
CA GLN A 73 14.14 7.59 16.99
C GLN A 73 13.51 7.47 15.60
N PHE A 74 13.95 6.55 14.72
CA PHE A 74 13.45 6.43 13.35
C PHE A 74 12.29 5.44 13.17
N HIS A 75 11.65 5.02 14.27
CA HIS A 75 10.43 4.19 14.26
C HIS A 75 9.17 5.00 13.89
N TYR A 76 9.31 6.08 13.13
CA TYR A 76 8.16 6.78 12.60
C TYR A 76 7.56 5.91 11.51
N THR A 77 6.35 5.43 11.73
CA THR A 77 5.53 4.90 10.64
C THR A 77 4.86 6.08 9.94
N HIS A 78 4.47 5.89 8.68
CA HIS A 78 3.50 6.80 8.07
C HIS A 78 2.27 6.92 8.99
N SER A 79 1.68 8.12 9.08
CA SER A 79 0.41 8.32 9.77
C SER A 79 -0.72 8.17 8.76
N TYR A 80 -1.75 7.39 9.12
CA TYR A 80 -2.94 7.22 8.29
C TYR A 80 -3.62 8.57 8.00
N GLN A 81 -3.72 9.45 9.01
CA GLN A 81 -4.27 10.79 8.83
C GLN A 81 -3.45 11.62 7.84
N ASN A 82 -2.12 11.60 7.97
CA ASN A 82 -1.24 12.32 7.05
C ASN A 82 -1.38 11.76 5.63
N HIS A 83 -1.36 10.44 5.46
CA HIS A 83 -1.56 9.78 4.17
C HIS A 83 -2.88 10.19 3.52
N GLN A 84 -4.00 10.03 4.21
CA GLN A 84 -5.32 10.43 3.70
C GLN A 84 -5.38 11.92 3.34
N SER A 85 -4.77 12.79 4.15
CA SER A 85 -4.72 14.22 3.85
C SER A 85 -3.93 14.52 2.57
N THR A 86 -2.81 13.81 2.36
CA THR A 86 -1.97 13.96 1.16
C THR A 86 -2.67 13.40 -0.07
N ILE A 87 -3.32 12.24 0.03
CA ILE A 87 -4.11 11.66 -1.08
C ILE A 87 -5.26 12.59 -1.46
N SER A 88 -5.95 13.16 -0.47
CA SER A 88 -7.03 14.12 -0.70
C SER A 88 -6.52 15.35 -1.45
N LYS A 89 -5.40 15.95 -1.02
CA LYS A 89 -4.75 17.04 -1.74
C LYS A 89 -4.41 16.61 -3.17
N TRP A 90 -3.73 15.48 -3.34
CA TRP A 90 -3.32 14.98 -4.65
C TRP A 90 -4.50 14.86 -5.64
N LEU A 91 -5.67 14.40 -5.19
CA LEU A 91 -6.86 14.22 -6.03
C LEU A 91 -7.40 15.53 -6.63
N TRP A 92 -7.32 16.64 -5.90
CA TRP A 92 -7.89 17.93 -6.34
C TRP A 92 -6.93 18.80 -7.15
N GLU A 93 -5.64 18.43 -7.18
CA GLU A 93 -4.59 19.26 -7.75
C GLU A 93 -4.30 18.94 -9.22
N SER A 94 -3.64 19.89 -9.91
CA SER A 94 -3.26 19.71 -11.31
C SER A 94 -2.21 18.62 -11.50
N ARG A 95 -2.01 18.17 -12.74
CA ARG A 95 -0.99 17.16 -13.07
C ARG A 95 0.42 17.55 -12.61
N GLN A 96 0.76 18.83 -12.65
CA GLN A 96 2.07 19.31 -12.23
C GLN A 96 2.20 19.26 -10.70
N GLN A 97 1.24 19.85 -9.99
CA GLN A 97 1.20 19.86 -8.52
C GLN A 97 1.14 18.44 -7.94
N ARG A 98 0.42 17.52 -8.59
CA ARG A 98 0.44 16.09 -8.22
C ARG A 98 1.83 15.49 -8.22
N LYS A 99 2.69 15.85 -9.18
CA LYS A 99 4.08 15.36 -9.21
C LYS A 99 4.89 15.97 -8.07
N GLU A 100 4.68 17.24 -7.78
CA GLU A 100 5.32 17.95 -6.67
C GLU A 100 4.94 17.31 -5.33
N ILE A 101 3.64 17.11 -5.08
CA ILE A 101 3.12 16.40 -3.89
C ILE A 101 3.70 14.98 -3.80
N SER A 102 3.71 14.23 -4.91
CA SER A 102 4.26 12.86 -4.88
C SER A 102 5.75 12.85 -4.54
N SER A 103 6.49 13.84 -5.04
CA SER A 103 7.92 13.99 -4.76
C SER A 103 8.19 14.42 -3.32
N GLU A 104 7.36 15.31 -2.78
CA GLU A 104 7.48 15.84 -1.42
C GLU A 104 7.07 14.81 -0.38
N TYR A 105 5.95 14.12 -0.55
CA TYR A 105 5.37 13.24 0.48
C TYR A 105 5.59 11.75 0.23
N GLY A 106 6.12 11.35 -0.92
CA GLY A 106 6.37 9.93 -1.20
C GLY A 106 5.17 9.12 -1.65
N VAL A 107 4.00 9.74 -1.82
CA VAL A 107 2.74 9.04 -2.10
C VAL A 107 1.93 9.72 -3.20
N ARG A 108 1.16 8.92 -3.91
CA ARG A 108 0.17 9.34 -4.91
C ARG A 108 -1.10 8.51 -4.76
N TYR A 109 -2.20 9.00 -5.31
CA TYR A 109 -3.45 8.26 -5.32
C TYR A 109 -3.31 6.88 -5.98
N SER A 110 -3.84 5.88 -5.28
CA SER A 110 -4.15 4.56 -5.83
C SER A 110 -5.66 4.35 -5.79
N ILE A 111 -6.18 3.56 -6.73
CA ILE A 111 -7.59 3.18 -6.77
C ILE A 111 -8.02 2.35 -5.53
N LEU A 112 -7.09 1.85 -4.71
CA LEU A 112 -7.43 1.19 -3.45
C LEU A 112 -7.88 2.18 -2.36
N GLU A 113 -7.46 3.44 -2.45
CA GLU A 113 -7.88 4.52 -1.53
C GLU A 113 -9.38 4.82 -1.59
N ASP A 114 -10.06 4.30 -2.62
CA ASP A 114 -11.51 4.35 -2.76
C ASP A 114 -12.24 3.40 -1.79
N LEU A 115 -11.57 2.36 -1.27
CA LEU A 115 -12.15 1.38 -0.36
C LEU A 115 -12.12 1.91 1.07
N GLN A 116 -13.27 2.02 1.72
CA GLN A 116 -13.40 2.66 3.04
C GLN A 116 -12.61 1.97 4.16
N TYR A 117 -12.33 0.68 4.01
CA TYR A 117 -11.60 -0.13 4.99
C TYR A 117 -10.11 -0.24 4.66
N TRP A 118 -9.65 0.34 3.55
CA TRP A 118 -8.27 0.21 3.10
C TRP A 118 -7.34 1.20 3.81
N ASP A 119 -6.23 0.68 4.33
CA ASP A 119 -5.14 1.46 4.92
C ASP A 119 -3.82 0.95 4.33
N ALA A 120 -3.29 1.68 3.34
CA ALA A 120 -2.04 1.34 2.66
C ALA A 120 -0.84 1.23 3.61
N ILE A 121 -0.88 1.85 4.79
CA ILE A 121 0.23 1.83 5.76
C ILE A 121 0.23 0.53 6.56
N ARG A 122 -0.96 0.00 6.84
CA ARG A 122 -1.13 -1.22 7.67
C ARG A 122 -1.33 -2.49 6.85
N MET A 123 -1.82 -2.35 5.63
CA MET A 123 -2.23 -3.47 4.78
C MET A 123 -1.23 -3.77 3.66
N ASP A 124 -0.15 -2.99 3.54
CA ASP A 124 1.03 -3.27 2.73
C ASP A 124 1.95 -4.26 3.48
N ASN A 125 2.21 -5.42 2.85
CA ASN A 125 3.14 -6.41 3.37
C ASN A 125 4.30 -6.64 2.40
N LEU A 126 5.52 -6.68 2.97
CA LEU A 126 6.72 -7.09 2.25
C LEU A 126 6.67 -8.58 1.93
N ASP A 127 6.84 -8.90 0.65
CA ASP A 127 7.08 -10.28 0.24
C ASP A 127 8.46 -10.74 0.74
N ILE A 128 8.46 -11.57 1.79
CA ILE A 128 9.66 -12.13 2.40
C ILE A 128 10.45 -12.96 1.38
N MET A 129 9.78 -13.71 0.51
CA MET A 129 10.49 -14.60 -0.43
C MET A 129 11.31 -13.78 -1.42
N HIS A 130 10.71 -12.77 -2.04
CA HIS A 130 11.41 -12.00 -3.07
C HIS A 130 12.37 -10.96 -2.48
N ASN A 131 12.00 -10.31 -1.38
CA ASN A 131 12.83 -9.24 -0.82
C ASN A 131 13.92 -9.77 0.11
N LEU A 132 13.57 -10.70 1.02
CA LEU A 132 14.51 -11.22 2.01
C LEU A 132 15.31 -12.39 1.45
N ILE A 133 14.65 -13.43 0.93
CA ILE A 133 15.34 -14.64 0.50
C ILE A 133 16.07 -14.39 -0.82
N ILE A 134 15.40 -13.89 -1.86
CA ILE A 134 16.02 -13.73 -3.17
C ILE A 134 16.87 -12.46 -3.25
N GLY A 135 16.37 -11.33 -2.73
CA GLY A 135 17.08 -10.04 -2.79
C GLY A 135 18.38 -10.06 -1.99
N ILE A 136 18.29 -10.27 -0.68
CA ILE A 136 19.45 -10.22 0.21
C ILE A 136 20.45 -11.35 -0.12
N LEU A 137 20.00 -12.59 -0.35
CA LEU A 137 20.96 -13.66 -0.65
C LEU A 137 21.72 -13.40 -1.96
N LYS A 138 21.10 -12.81 -2.98
CA LYS A 138 21.81 -12.44 -4.21
C LYS A 138 22.91 -11.40 -3.97
N ASP A 139 22.60 -10.37 -3.19
CA ASP A 139 23.56 -9.29 -2.91
C ASP A 139 24.70 -9.77 -1.99
N HIS A 140 24.46 -10.76 -1.13
CA HIS A 140 25.46 -11.32 -0.22
C HIS A 140 26.22 -12.54 -0.78
N GLU A 141 25.68 -13.27 -1.76
CA GLU A 141 26.43 -14.29 -2.51
C GLU A 141 27.54 -13.65 -3.37
N ALA A 142 27.33 -12.42 -3.85
CA ALA A 142 28.34 -11.66 -4.58
C ALA A 142 29.58 -11.28 -3.74
N PHE A 143 29.51 -11.39 -2.41
CA PHE A 143 30.63 -11.18 -1.48
C PHE A 143 31.32 -12.48 -1.01
N LYS A 144 30.90 -13.63 -1.54
CA LYS A 144 31.55 -14.93 -1.30
C LYS A 144 31.79 -15.68 -2.60
N LEU A 145 32.60 -15.10 -3.50
CA LEU A 145 33.49 -15.81 -4.43
C LEU A 145 34.64 -14.87 -4.82
#